data_AF-A0A4V2Z6Z1-F1
#
_entry.id   AF-A0A4V2Z6Z1-F1
#
_cell.length_a   1.000
_cell.length_b   1.000
_cell.length_c   1.000
_cell.angle_alpha   90.00
_cell.angle_beta   90.00
_cell.angle_gamma   90.00
#
_symmetry.space_group_name_H-M   'P 1'
#
loop_
_entity.id
_entity.type
_entity.pdbx_description
1 polymer ?
#
loop_
_entity_poly.entity_id
_entity_poly.type
_entity_poly.pdbx_seq_one_letter_code
_entity_poly.pdbx_strand_id
1 'polypeptide(L)' 'MRAIIIGAGIAGLATALRLHQIGWDALIVE' A
#
# COMPACT_ATOMS: atom_id res chain seq x y z
N MET A 1 -3.77 9.92 5.82
CA MET A 1 -4.92 9.30 5.12
C MET A 1 -4.67 7.80 5.04
N ARG A 2 -5.71 6.96 4.97
CA ARG A 2 -5.59 5.50 5.03
C ARG A 2 -5.96 4.85 3.70
N ALA A 3 -5.17 3.85 3.29
CA ALA A 3 -5.41 3.05 2.09
C ALA A 3 -5.46 1.56 2.44
N ILE A 4 -6.31 0.82 1.73
CA ILE A 4 -6.37 -0.64 1.79
C ILE A 4 -5.95 -1.16 0.42
N ILE A 5 -4.96 -2.06 0.40
CA ILE A 5 -4.43 -2.68 -0.82
C ILE A 5 -4.79 -4.16 -0.76
N ILE A 6 -5.45 -4.66 -1.79
CA ILE A 6 -5.82 -6.08 -1.91
C ILE A 6 -4.85 -6.74 -2.88
N GLY A 7 -4.13 -7.76 -2.41
CA GLY A 7 -3.02 -8.42 -3.08
C GLY A 7 -1.67 -7.79 -2.76
N ALA A 8 -0.73 -8.62 -2.30
CA ALA A 8 0.66 -8.34 -1.98
C ALA A 8 1.63 -8.75 -3.11
N GLY A 9 1.16 -8.81 -4.35
CA GLY A 9 2.01 -8.88 -5.53
C GLY A 9 2.90 -7.64 -5.69
N ILE A 10 3.79 -7.64 -6.68
CA ILE A 10 4.74 -6.54 -6.94
C ILE A 10 4.04 -5.17 -7.04
N ALA A 11 2.89 -5.12 -7.70
CA ALA A 11 2.11 -3.89 -7.81
C ALA A 11 1.62 -3.42 -6.43
N GLY A 12 1.07 -4.32 -5.60
CA GLY A 12 0.57 -3.98 -4.27
C GLY A 12 1.66 -3.47 -3.33
N LEU A 13 2.83 -4.12 -3.34
CA LEU A 13 3.99 -3.68 -2.54
C LEU A 13 4.55 -2.34 -3.03
N ALA A 14 4.67 -2.14 -4.36
CA ALA A 14 5.10 -0.87 -4.92
C ALA A 14 4.13 0.28 -4.58
N THR A 15 2.82 0.00 -4.63
CA THR A 15 1.78 0.95 -4.21
C THR A 15 1.88 1.29 -2.73
N ALA A 16 2.06 0.30 -1.85
CA ALA A 16 2.24 0.52 -0.42
C ALA A 16 3.45 1.41 -0.12
N LEU A 17 4.58 1.14 -0.78
CA LEU A 17 5.80 1.93 -0.64
C LEU A 17 5.59 3.38 -1.07
N ARG A 18 4.91 3.59 -2.21
CA ARG A 18 4.62 4.93 -2.72
C ARG A 18 3.68 5.70 -1.79
N LEU A 19 2.67 5.04 -1.24
CA LEU A 19 1.74 5.62 -0.28
C LEU A 19 2.46 6.03 1.00
N HIS A 20 3.35 5.18 1.52
CA HIS A 20 4.15 5.52 2.70
C HIS A 20 5.00 6.78 2.49
N GLN A 21 5.65 6.91 1.32
CA GLN A 21 6.47 8.09 0.99
C GLN A 21 5.69 9.42 0.96
N ILE A 22 4.39 9.36 0.65
CA ILE A 22 3.52 10.55 0.65
C ILE A 22 2.76 10.72 1.97
N GLY A 23 3.16 10.00 3.04
CA GLY A 23 2.60 10.11 4.38
C GLY A 23 1.27 9.39 4.58
N TRP A 24 0.96 8.41 3.73
CA TRP A 24 -0.23 7.58 3.88
C TRP A 24 0.08 6.30 4.63
N ASP A 25 -0.91 5.85 5.39
CA ASP A 25 -0.87 4.61 6.15
C ASP A 25 -1.62 3.54 5.33
N ALA A 26 -0.95 2.44 5.00
CA ALA A 26 -1.44 1.42 4.07
C ALA A 26 -1.56 0.06 4.76
N LEU A 27 -2.74 -0.55 4.66
CA LEU A 27 -3.00 -1.92 5.10
C LEU A 27 -3.07 -2.83 3.87
N ILE A 28 -2.21 -3.86 3.82
CA ILE A 28 -2.23 -4.87 2.76
C ILE A 28 -3.04 -6.08 3.26
N VAL A 29 -3.93 -6.58 2.41
CA VAL A 29 -4.71 -7.80 2.63
C VAL A 29 -4.47 -8.75 1.45
N GLU A 30 -4.15 -10.00 1.72
CA GLU A 30 -4.05 -11.10 0.73
C GLU A 30 -5.34 -11.92 0.72
#